data_AF-X1D152-F1
#
_entry.id   AF-X1D152-F1
#
_cell.length_a   1.000
_cell.length_b   1.000
_cell.length_c   1.000
_cell.angle_alpha   90.00
_cell.angle_beta   90.00
_cell.angle_gamma   90.00
#
_symmetry.space_group_name_H-M   'P 1'
#
loop_
_entity.id
_entity.type
_entity.pdbx_description
1 polymer ?
#
loop_
_entity_poly.entity_id
_entity_poly.type
_entity_poly.pdbx_seq_one_letter_code
_entity_poly.pdbx_strand_id
1 'polypeptide(L)' 'MRLYGTDICPDCITAKMLLEKNNIEYVWIDVSTISGYNSEIPVLVLDDGSTIIGFRNIRRALSI' A
#
# COMPACT_ATOMS: atom_id res chain seq x y z
N MET A 1 6.14 0.91 -8.41
CA MET A 1 5.82 0.69 -6.98
C MET A 1 4.84 -0.47 -6.79
N ARG A 2 4.74 -1.07 -5.60
CA ARG A 2 3.76 -2.13 -5.26
C ARG A 2 3.02 -1.80 -3.96
N LEU A 3 1.68 -1.88 -3.97
CA LEU A 3 0.84 -1.70 -2.78
C LEU A 3 0.22 -3.04 -2.39
N TYR A 4 0.60 -3.54 -1.22
CA TYR A 4 0.06 -4.76 -0.62
C TYR A 4 -1.06 -4.40 0.33
N GLY A 5 -2.22 -5.03 0.18
CA GLY A 5 -3.39 -4.76 1.00
C GLY A 5 -4.55 -5.69 0.71
N THR A 6 -5.73 -5.33 1.22
CA THR A 6 -7.00 -6.03 0.94
C THR A 6 -8.11 -5.01 0.70
N ASP A 7 -9.16 -5.41 -0.02
CA ASP A 7 -10.34 -4.56 -0.26
C ASP A 7 -11.30 -4.47 0.94
N ILE A 8 -10.94 -5.07 2.09
CA ILE A 8 -11.71 -5.01 3.35
C ILE A 8 -11.02 -4.09 4.37
N CYS A 9 -9.73 -3.83 4.22
CA CYS A 9 -8.97 -2.97 5.13
C CYS A 9 -9.17 -1.48 4.78
N PRO A 10 -9.78 -0.66 5.67
CA PRO A 10 -10.04 0.76 5.38
C PRO A 10 -8.78 1.57 5.05
N ASP A 11 -7.67 1.29 5.73
CA ASP A 11 -6.39 1.95 5.48
C ASP A 11 -5.81 1.56 4.11
N CYS A 12 -6.03 0.33 3.65
CA CYS A 12 -5.61 -0.11 2.31
C CYS A 12 -6.42 0.58 1.20
N ILE A 13 -7.74 0.67 1.37
CA ILE A 13 -8.62 1.38 0.44
C ILE A 13 -8.19 2.86 0.36
N THR A 14 -7.94 3.49 1.51
CA THR A 14 -7.51 4.89 1.55
C THR A 14 -6.13 5.08 0.93
N ALA A 15 -5.18 4.16 1.15
CA ALA A 15 -3.88 4.16 0.48
C ALA A 15 -4.02 4.05 -1.04
N LYS A 16 -4.88 3.15 -1.51
CA LYS A 16 -5.18 2.95 -2.93
C LYS A 16 -5.71 4.24 -3.57
N MET A 17 -6.73 4.83 -2.97
CA MET A 17 -7.32 6.11 -3.41
C MET A 17 -6.31 7.26 -3.38
N LEU A 18 -5.42 7.30 -2.38
CA LEU A 18 -4.37 8.31 -2.28
C LEU A 18 -3.41 8.24 -3.47
N LEU A 19 -2.97 7.04 -3.86
CA LEU A 19 -2.08 6.85 -5.02
C LEU A 19 -2.80 7.21 -6.32
N GLU A 20 -4.03 6.72 -6.52
CA GLU A 20 -4.85 6.98 -7.71
C GLU A 20 -5.15 8.47 -7.88
N LYS A 21 -5.56 9.16 -6.81
CA LYS A 21 -5.85 10.61 -6.83
C LYS A 21 -4.64 11.45 -7.23
N ASN A 22 -3.44 10.98 -6.92
CA ASN A 22 -2.19 11.67 -7.25
C ASN A 22 -1.52 11.14 -8.52
N ASN A 23 -2.21 10.29 -9.31
CA ASN A 23 -1.68 9.65 -10.52
C ASN A 23 -0.35 8.92 -10.30
N ILE A 24 -0.17 8.31 -9.12
CA ILE A 24 1.02 7.52 -8.80
C ILE A 24 0.77 6.10 -9.30
N GLU A 25 1.62 5.62 -10.21
CA GLU A 25 1.53 4.25 -10.74
C GLU A 25 1.97 3.21 -9.70
N TYR A 26 1.16 2.17 -9.53
CA TYR A 26 1.45 1.06 -8.62
C TYR A 26 0.82 -0.24 -9.10
N VAL A 27 1.39 -1.36 -8.66
CA VAL A 27 0.77 -2.68 -8.79
C VAL A 27 0.05 -3.01 -7.48
N TRP A 28 -1.25 -3.30 -7.56
CA TRP A 28 -2.03 -3.79 -6.42
C TRP A 28 -1.77 -5.28 -6.18
N ILE A 29 -1.40 -5.63 -4.95
CA ILE A 29 -1.20 -7.01 -4.51
C ILE A 29 -2.22 -7.31 -3.39
N ASP A 30 -3.25 -8.08 -3.72
CA ASP A 30 -4.25 -8.50 -2.74
C ASP A 30 -3.70 -9.66 -1.88
N VAL A 31 -3.36 -9.34 -0.63
CA VAL A 31 -2.75 -10.29 0.30
C VAL A 31 -3.75 -11.30 0.86
N SER A 32 -5.06 -11.08 0.69
CA SER A 32 -6.08 -12.05 1.12
C SER A 32 -6.00 -13.38 0.38
N THR A 33 -5.35 -13.39 -0.79
CA THR A 33 -5.11 -14.58 -1.62
C THR A 33 -3.80 -15.30 -1.26
N ILE A 34 -2.98 -14.72 -0.38
CA ILE A 34 -1.66 -15.23 -0.05
C ILE A 34 -1.73 -15.99 1.28
N SER A 35 -1.62 -17.31 1.22
CA SER A 35 -1.59 -18.15 2.41
C SER A 35 -0.39 -17.82 3.29
N GLY A 36 -0.64 -17.58 4.59
CA GLY A 36 0.43 -17.29 5.57
C GLY A 36 0.93 -15.84 5.56
N TYR A 37 0.23 -14.91 4.91
CA TYR A 37 0.57 -13.49 5.01
C TYR A 37 0.28 -12.97 6.43
N ASN A 38 1.35 -12.60 7.16
CA ASN A 38 1.28 -12.20 8.57
C ASN A 38 1.88 -10.81 8.84
N SER A 39 2.03 -9.99 7.80
CA SER A 39 2.56 -8.62 7.94
C SER A 39 1.43 -7.61 8.10
N GLU A 40 1.75 -6.45 8.67
CA GLU A 40 0.82 -5.31 8.72
C GLU A 40 0.50 -4.82 7.29
N ILE A 41 -0.72 -4.34 7.07
CA ILE A 41 -1.18 -3.74 5.80
C ILE A 41 -1.81 -2.36 6.07
N PRO A 42 -1.73 -1.41 5.12
CA PRO A 42 -1.09 -1.51 3.80
C PRO A 42 0.44 -1.45 3.86
N VAL A 43 1.10 -2.07 2.89
CA VAL A 43 2.55 -1.94 2.66
C VAL A 43 2.81 -1.39 1.29
N LEU A 44 3.62 -0.33 1.20
CA LEU A 44 4.08 0.23 -0.05
C LEU A 44 5.57 -0.10 -0.23
N VAL A 45 5.88 -0.80 -1.31
CA VAL A 45 7.26 -1.06 -1.75
C VAL A 45 7.58 -0.10 -2.89
N LEU A 46 8.57 0.75 -2.68
CA LEU A 46 9.10 1.69 -3.66
C LEU A 46 9.97 0.95 -4.69
N ASP A 47 10.29 1.62 -5.80
CA ASP A 47 11.04 1.00 -6.90
C ASP A 47 12.53 0.77 -6.56
N ASP A 48 13.05 1.50 -5.56
CA ASP A 48 14.39 1.28 -4.98
C ASP A 48 14.44 0.11 -3.99
N GLY A 49 13.32 -0.55 -3.72
CA GLY A 49 13.18 -1.65 -2.75
C GLY A 49 12.85 -1.20 -1.32
N SER A 50 12.78 0.10 -1.04
CA SER A 50 12.37 0.63 0.26
C SER A 50 10.93 0.22 0.59
N THR A 51 10.67 -0.14 1.85
CA THR A 51 9.36 -0.60 2.31
C THR A 51 8.77 0.36 3.34
N ILE A 52 7.53 0.79 3.12
CA ILE A 52 6.78 1.69 4.00
C ILE A 52 5.53 0.97 4.48
N ILE A 53 5.40 0.80 5.79
CA ILE A 53 4.32 0.06 6.43
C ILE A 53 3.32 1.04 7.05
N GLY A 54 2.04 0.85 6.77
CA GLY A 54 0.92 1.59 7.35
C GLY A 54 0.59 2.89 6.62
N PHE A 55 -0.71 3.21 6.54
CA PHE A 55 -1.22 4.33 5.76
C PHE A 55 -0.62 5.69 6.15
N ARG A 56 -0.48 5.97 7.46
CA ARG A 56 0.09 7.25 7.94
C ARG A 56 1.53 7.46 7.46
N ASN A 57 2.32 6.39 7.42
CA ASN A 57 3.71 6.46 6.96
C ASN A 57 3.78 6.63 5.45
N ILE A 58 2.91 5.92 4.71
CA ILE A 58 2.79 6.07 3.25
C ILE A 58 2.48 7.53 2.89
N ARG A 59 1.46 8.11 3.52
CA ARG A 59 1.08 9.51 3.28
C ARG A 59 2.23 10.47 3.57
N ARG A 60 2.91 10.30 4.71
CA ARG A 60 4.05 11.14 5.09
C ARG A 60 5.23 11.01 4.13
N ALA A 61 5.55 9.78 3.70
CA ALA A 61 6.70 9.52 2.83
C ALA A 61 6.52 10.13 1.43
N LEU A 62 5.28 10.16 0.93
CA LEU A 62 4.95 10.74 -0.37
C LEU A 62 4.75 12.26 -0.32
N SER A 63 4.81 12.88 0.86
CA SER A 63 4.62 14.33 1.06
C SER A 63 3.31 14.89 0.49
N ILE A 64 2.22 14.10 0.62
CA ILE A 64 0.87 14.40 0.11
C ILE A 64 -0.20 14.38 1.21
#